data_AF-A0A950XP75-F1
#
_entry.id   AF-A0A950XP75-F1
#
_cell.length_a   1.000
_cell.length_b   1.000
_cell.length_c   1.000
_cell.angle_alpha   90.00
_cell.angle_beta   90.00
_cell.angle_gamma   90.00
#
_symmetry.space_group_name_H-M   'P 1'
#
loop_
_entity.id
_entity.type
_entity.pdbx_description
1 polymer ?
#
loop_
_entity_poly.entity_id
_entity_poly.type
_entity_poly.pdbx_seq_one_letter_code
_entity_poly.pdbx_strand_id
1 'polypeptide(L)' 'MRELRALTPEELSRAEERLRHPAPGSRIEAAKKHGIDLTLMIEQLRLSPAERVRKMHDACAAMERVRGVARRKRA' A
#
# COMPACT_ATOMS: atom_id res chain seq x y z
N MET A 1 21.00 -1.86 15.26
CA MET A 1 19.75 -2.00 14.50
C MET A 1 19.59 -3.45 14.08
N ARG A 2 18.38 -4.01 14.10
CA ARG A 2 18.13 -5.30 13.45
C ARG A 2 18.18 -5.09 11.95
N GLU A 3 18.95 -5.90 11.23
CA GLU A 3 18.89 -5.92 9.77
C GLU A 3 17.51 -6.40 9.33
N LEU A 4 16.88 -5.63 8.43
CA LEU A 4 15.63 -6.02 7.81
C LEU A 4 15.95 -6.78 6.52
N ARG A 5 15.51 -8.04 6.45
CA ARG A 5 15.58 -8.84 5.22
C ARG A 5 14.24 -8.86 4.48
N ALA A 6 14.30 -9.16 3.19
CA ALA A 6 13.09 -9.48 2.43
C ALA A 6 12.39 -10.71 3.03
N LEU A 7 11.06 -10.71 2.99
CA LEU A 7 10.24 -11.87 3.31
C LEU A 7 10.41 -12.93 2.22
N THR A 8 10.39 -14.21 2.59
CA THR A 8 10.23 -15.28 1.60
C THR A 8 8.81 -15.26 1.01
N PRO A 9 8.56 -15.91 -0.14
CA PRO A 9 7.22 -16.01 -0.71
C PRO A 9 6.18 -16.58 0.28
N GLU A 10 6.56 -17.56 1.10
CA GLU A 10 5.68 -18.18 2.09
C GLU A 10 5.39 -17.23 3.25
N GLU A 11 6.40 -16.48 3.70
CA GLU A 11 6.21 -15.44 4.72
C GLU A 11 5.33 -14.32 4.23
N LEU A 12 5.48 -13.92 2.96
CA LEU A 12 4.62 -12.93 2.31
C LEU A 12 3.16 -13.41 2.29
N SER A 13 2.93 -14.64 1.83
CA SER A 13 1.60 -15.24 1.78
C SER A 13 0.94 -15.29 3.16
N ARG A 14 1.69 -15.71 4.19
CA ARG A 14 1.20 -15.69 5.59
C ARG A 14 0.89 -14.28 6.09
N ALA A 15 1.68 -13.27 5.69
CA ALA A 15 1.42 -11.89 6.06
C ALA A 15 0.15 -11.35 5.37
N GLU A 16 -0.04 -11.62 4.08
CA GLU A 16 -1.27 -11.28 3.36
C GLU A 16 -2.49 -11.92 4.02
N GLU A 17 -2.41 -13.21 4.36
CA GLU A 17 -3.51 -13.96 4.95
C GLU A 17 -3.93 -13.37 6.31
N ARG A 18 -2.97 -12.99 7.15
CA ARG A 18 -3.24 -12.33 8.45
C ARG A 18 -3.90 -10.97 8.30
N LEU A 19 -3.64 -10.26 7.20
CA LEU A 19 -4.27 -8.97 6.92
C LEU A 19 -5.71 -9.15 6.41
N ARG A 20 -5.98 -10.19 5.61
CA ARG A 20 -7.34 -10.53 5.14
C ARG A 20 -8.22 -11.11 6.25
N HIS A 21 -7.64 -11.97 7.08
CA HIS A 21 -8.30 -12.70 8.15
C HIS A 21 -7.64 -12.39 9.49
N PRO A 22 -7.81 -11.16 10.01
CA PRO A 22 -7.21 -10.79 11.28
C PRO A 22 -7.79 -11.63 12.41
N ALA A 23 -6.90 -12.16 13.26
CA ALA A 23 -7.31 -12.90 14.44
C ALA A 23 -8.15 -12.01 15.38
N PRO A 24 -9.21 -12.54 16.03
CA PRO A 24 -10.01 -11.79 17.00
C PRO A 24 -9.15 -11.20 18.12
N GLY A 25 -9.38 -9.94 18.47
CA GLY A 25 -8.63 -9.22 19.50
C GLY A 25 -7.23 -8.78 19.08
N SER A 26 -6.80 -9.06 17.84
CA SER A 26 -5.50 -8.62 17.34
C SER A 26 -5.48 -7.12 17.02
N ARG A 27 -4.30 -6.52 16.99
CA ARG A 27 -4.12 -5.13 16.53
C ARG A 27 -4.53 -4.94 15.07
N ILE A 28 -4.43 -5.98 14.24
CA ILE A 28 -4.87 -5.92 12.84
C ILE A 28 -6.40 -5.83 12.79
N GLU A 29 -7.10 -6.61 13.62
CA GLU A 29 -8.56 -6.51 13.76
C GLU A 29 -8.97 -5.11 14.25
N ALA A 30 -8.28 -4.58 15.27
CA ALA A 30 -8.53 -3.24 15.78
C ALA A 30 -8.30 -2.16 14.71
N ALA A 31 -7.21 -2.25 13.93
CA ALA A 31 -6.94 -1.33 12.84
C ALA A 31 -8.08 -1.30 11.81
N LYS A 32 -8.58 -2.48 11.41
CA LYS A 32 -9.74 -2.61 10.53
C LYS A 32 -11.00 -1.96 11.13
N LYS A 33 -11.27 -2.17 12.42
CA LYS A 33 -12.40 -1.56 13.15
C LYS A 33 -12.31 -0.02 13.21
N HIS A 34 -11.10 0.52 13.25
CA HIS A 34 -10.85 1.97 13.18
C HIS A 34 -10.85 2.54 11.76
N GLY A 35 -11.20 1.73 10.75
CA GLY A 35 -11.26 2.18 9.35
C GLY A 35 -9.90 2.31 8.67
N ILE A 36 -8.83 1.73 9.24
CA ILE A 36 -7.55 1.65 8.55
C ILE A 36 -7.69 0.68 7.37
N ASP A 37 -7.38 1.18 6.19
CA ASP A 37 -7.41 0.39 4.96
C ASP A 37 -6.21 -0.57 4.88
N LEU A 38 -6.48 -1.84 5.16
CA LEU A 38 -5.51 -2.92 5.06
C LEU A 38 -5.30 -3.41 3.62
N THR A 39 -6.19 -3.07 2.68
CA THR A 39 -6.07 -3.49 1.27
C THR A 39 -4.84 -2.84 0.63
N LEU A 40 -4.61 -1.55 0.90
CA LEU A 40 -3.39 -0.86 0.50
C LEU A 40 -2.15 -1.54 1.05
N MET A 41 -2.17 -2.00 2.31
CA MET A 41 -1.02 -2.69 2.89
C MET A 41 -0.74 -4.03 2.18
N ILE A 42 -1.78 -4.79 1.83
CA ILE A 42 -1.66 -6.02 1.05
C ILE A 42 -1.08 -5.72 -0.34
N GLU A 43 -1.55 -4.68 -1.02
CA GLU A 43 -0.99 -4.28 -2.32
C GLU A 43 0.50 -3.97 -2.23
N GLN A 44 0.91 -3.24 -1.20
CA GLN A 44 2.33 -2.90 -1.02
C GLN A 44 3.19 -4.14 -0.81
N LEU A 45 2.71 -5.15 -0.07
CA LEU A 45 3.47 -6.39 0.15
C LEU A 45 3.86 -7.07 -1.15
N ARG A 46 3.01 -7.02 -2.19
CA ARG A 46 3.27 -7.62 -3.50
C ARG A 46 4.32 -6.89 -4.33
N LEU A 47 4.59 -5.64 -3.99
CA LEU A 47 5.50 -4.78 -4.74
C LEU A 47 6.88 -4.79 -4.10
N SER A 48 7.90 -5.01 -4.94
CA SER A 48 9.29 -4.71 -4.61
C SER A 48 9.47 -3.22 -4.31
N PRO A 49 10.53 -2.82 -3.56
CA PRO A 49 10.80 -1.42 -3.28
C PRO A 49 10.82 -0.53 -4.53
N ALA A 50 11.43 -1.02 -5.62
CA ALA A 50 11.49 -0.29 -6.88
C ALA A 50 10.12 -0.11 -7.54
N GLU A 51 9.24 -1.12 -7.47
CA GLU A 51 7.87 -1.02 -7.99
C GLU A 51 7.01 -0.05 -7.18
N ARG A 52 7.21 0.03 -5.87
CA ARG A 52 6.53 1.02 -5.02
C ARG A 52 6.89 2.45 -5.41
N VAL A 53 8.17 2.71 -5.66
CA VAL A 53 8.64 4.03 -6.13
C VAL A 53 8.06 4.36 -7.51
N ARG A 54 8.04 3.40 -8.43
CA ARG A 54 7.40 3.59 -9.75
C ARG A 54 5.91 3.90 -9.62
N LYS A 55 5.16 3.13 -8.85
CA LYS A 55 3.71 3.37 -8.60
C LYS A 55 3.45 4.77 -8.05
N MET A 56 4.28 5.24 -7.11
CA MET A 56 4.20 6.60 -6.57
C MET A 56 4.48 7.66 -7.64
N HIS A 57 5.56 7.49 -8.41
CA HIS A 57 5.93 8.40 -9.48
C HIS A 57 4.80 8.53 -10.53
N ASP A 58 4.20 7.41 -10.93
CA ASP A 58 3.11 7.38 -11.90
C ASP A 58 1.88 8.13 -11.39
N ALA A 59 1.55 7.97 -10.10
CA ALA A 59 0.48 8.72 -9.46
C ALA A 59 0.75 10.24 -9.47
N CYS A 60 1.97 10.67 -9.14
CA CYS A 60 2.36 12.08 -9.21
C CYS A 60 2.23 12.63 -10.64
N ALA A 61 2.73 11.89 -11.64
CA ALA A 61 2.64 12.28 -13.04
C ALA A 61 1.18 12.40 -13.52
N ALA A 62 0.29 11.51 -13.07
CA ALA A 62 -1.13 11.60 -13.39
C ALA A 62 -1.78 12.87 -12.79
N MET A 63 -1.49 13.18 -11.53
CA MET A 63 -2.01 14.38 -10.86
C MET A 63 -1.53 15.68 -11.51
N GLU A 64 -0.27 15.72 -11.98
CA GLU A 64 0.26 16.85 -12.73
C GLU A 64 -0.52 17.12 -14.03
N ARG A 65 -0.89 16.07 -14.76
CA ARG A 65 -1.72 16.20 -15.97
C ARG A 65 -3.10 16.77 -15.64
N VAL A 66 -3.74 16.27 -14.58
CA VAL A 66 -5.06 16.76 -14.12
C VAL A 66 -4.99 18.25 -13.76
N ARG A 67 -3.94 18.66 -13.03
CA ARG A 67 -3.69 20.06 -12.68
C ARG A 67 -3.56 20.95 -13.93
N GLY A 68 -2.80 20.48 -14.93
CA GLY A 68 -2.64 21.20 -16.20
C GLY A 68 -3.96 21.38 -16.97
N VAL A 69 -4.83 20.37 -17.01
CA VAL A 69 -6.17 20.46 -17.63
C VAL A 69 -7.07 21.44 -16.88
N ALA A 70 -7.11 21.36 -15.55
CA ALA A 70 -7.93 22.26 -14.73
C ALA A 70 -7.52 23.73 -14.90
N ARG A 71 -6.22 24.01 -15.02
CA ARG A 71 -5.70 25.37 -15.27
C ARG A 71 -6.16 25.91 -16.63
N ARG A 72 -6.12 25.10 -17.69
CA ARG A 72 -6.57 25.52 -19.03
C ARG A 72 -8.06 25.80 -19.12
N LYS A 73 -8.90 25.15 -18.30
CA LYS A 73 -10.35 25.40 -18.26
C LYS A 73 -10.75 26.67 -17.49
N ARG A 74 -9.84 27.24 -16.68
CA ARG A 74 -10.06 28.48 -15.92
C ARG A 74 -9.60 29.74 -16.64
N ALA A 75 -8.78 29.59 -17.68
CA ALA A 75 -8.31 30.69 -18.55
C ALA A 75 -9.24 30.83 -19.75
#